data_AF-A0A357T639-F1
#
_entry.id   AF-A0A357T639-F1
#
_cell.length_a   1.000
_cell.length_b   1.000
_cell.length_c   1.000
_cell.angle_alpha   90.00
_cell.angle_beta   90.00
_cell.angle_gamma   90.00
#
_symmetry.space_group_name_H-M   'P 1'
#
loop_
_entity.id
_entity.type
_entity.pdbx_description
1 polymer ?
#
loop_
_entity_poly.entity_id
_entity_poly.type
_entity_poly.pdbx_seq_one_letter_code
_entity_poly.pdbx_strand_id
1 'polypeptide(L)' 'RTFEIMSKRLDGIQTEKADLVLSPEVGKVGTVQFYRAEECIEKGEIAAREALPEIKRVLEEFQYKKEERAEYGA' A
#
# COMPACT_ATOMS: atom_id res chain seq x y z
N ARG A 1 -11.29 -20.42 -4.97
CA ARG A 1 -11.32 -20.94 -3.59
C ARG A 1 -9.93 -21.27 -3.04
N THR A 2 -9.24 -22.34 -3.42
CA THR A 2 -7.89 -22.65 -2.84
C THR A 2 -6.86 -21.58 -3.15
N PHE A 3 -6.84 -21.07 -4.39
CA PHE A 3 -5.95 -19.97 -4.80
C PHE A 3 -6.15 -18.70 -3.97
N GLU A 4 -7.41 -18.30 -3.70
CA GLU A 4 -7.74 -17.09 -2.93
C GLU A 4 -7.24 -17.18 -1.48
N ILE A 5 -7.33 -18.36 -0.86
CA ILE A 5 -6.83 -18.59 0.51
C ILE A 5 -5.31 -18.45 0.56
N MET A 6 -4.62 -19.05 -0.41
CA MET A 6 -3.16 -18.99 -0.50
C MET A 6 -2.69 -17.56 -0.80
N SER A 7 -3.36 -16.86 -1.72
CA SER A 7 -3.06 -15.47 -2.06
C SER A 7 -3.19 -14.57 -0.83
N LYS A 8 -4.31 -14.68 -0.09
CA LYS A 8 -4.54 -13.89 1.13
C LYS A 8 -3.46 -14.12 2.19
N ARG A 9 -2.95 -15.35 2.32
CA ARG A 9 -1.86 -15.67 3.25
C ARG A 9 -0.53 -15.06 2.81
N LEU A 10 -0.22 -15.09 1.52
CA LEU A 10 0.98 -14.47 0.96
C LEU A 10 0.93 -12.94 1.09
N ASP A 11 -0.24 -12.35 0.86
CA ASP A 11 -0.44 -10.90 1.00
C ASP A 11 -0.14 -10.48 2.43
N GLY A 12 -0.67 -11.18 3.44
CA GLY A 12 -0.37 -10.89 4.84
C GLY A 12 1.13 -10.87 5.17
N ILE A 13 1.88 -11.88 4.70
CA ILE A 13 3.32 -11.99 4.94
C ILE A 13 4.10 -10.85 4.25
N GLN A 14 3.70 -10.43 3.05
CA GLN A 14 4.35 -9.33 2.34
C GLN A 14 4.02 -7.98 2.98
N THR A 15 2.77 -7.83 3.41
CA THR A 15 2.24 -6.62 4.04
C THR A 15 2.91 -6.36 5.39
N GLU A 16 3.26 -7.40 6.16
CA GLU A 16 4.01 -7.29 7.42
C GLU A 16 5.37 -6.59 7.29
N LYS A 17 5.98 -6.62 6.09
CA LYS A 17 7.29 -6.00 5.85
C LYS A 17 7.19 -4.59 5.26
N ALA A 18 6.00 -4.12 4.96
CA ALA A 18 5.80 -2.82 4.35
C ALA A 18 5.77 -1.71 5.43
N ASP A 19 6.40 -0.57 5.14
CA ASP A 19 6.36 0.60 6.02
C ASP A 19 4.96 1.26 6.02
N LEU A 20 4.22 1.13 4.92
CA LEU A 20 2.86 1.62 4.77
C LEU A 20 2.09 0.81 3.73
N VAL A 21 0.82 0.55 4.00
CA VAL A 21 -0.07 -0.22 3.13
C VAL A 21 -1.38 0.55 2.93
N LEU A 22 -1.74 0.80 1.67
CA LEU A 22 -3.02 1.41 1.31
C LEU A 22 -4.02 0.31 0.95
N SER A 23 -5.19 0.32 1.59
CA SER A 23 -6.25 -0.66 1.36
C SER A 23 -7.55 0.04 0.94
N PRO A 24 -7.69 0.46 -0.34
CA PRO A 24 -8.89 1.13 -0.81
C PRO A 24 -10.12 0.21 -0.80
N GLU A 25 -11.30 0.77 -0.55
CA GLU A 25 -12.56 0.02 -0.47
C GLU A 25 -13.11 -0.39 -1.86
N VAL A 26 -12.44 -1.32 -2.53
CA VAL A 26 -12.83 -1.84 -3.85
C VAL A 26 -13.47 -3.22 -3.81
N GLY A 27 -13.70 -3.80 -2.62
CA GLY A 27 -14.19 -5.18 -2.45
C GLY A 27 -15.57 -5.48 -3.06
N LYS A 28 -16.30 -4.44 -3.51
CA LYS A 28 -17.58 -4.57 -4.22
C LYS A 28 -17.40 -4.71 -5.75
N VAL A 29 -16.20 -4.51 -6.28
CA VAL A 29 -15.87 -4.64 -7.71
C VAL A 29 -15.32 -6.04 -7.96
N GLY A 30 -15.97 -6.79 -8.83
CA GLY A 30 -15.52 -8.12 -9.22
C GLY A 30 -14.26 -8.07 -10.10
N THR A 31 -13.44 -9.11 -10.07
CA THR A 31 -12.14 -9.20 -10.78
C THR A 31 -12.22 -9.03 -12.29
N VAL A 32 -13.40 -9.22 -12.90
CA VAL A 32 -13.65 -9.08 -14.35
C VAL A 32 -14.51 -7.87 -14.72
N GLN A 33 -14.87 -7.02 -13.75
CA GLN A 33 -15.75 -5.87 -13.96
C GLN A 33 -14.98 -4.62 -14.42
N PHE A 34 -14.30 -4.71 -15.56
CA PHE A 34 -13.45 -3.63 -16.09
C PHE A 34 -14.19 -2.32 -16.36
N TYR A 35 -15.49 -2.36 -16.57
CA TYR A 35 -16.34 -1.17 -16.75
C TYR A 35 -16.47 -0.30 -15.48
N ARG A 36 -16.06 -0.81 -14.32
CA ARG A 36 -16.03 -0.06 -13.04
C ARG A 36 -14.64 0.46 -12.68
N ALA A 37 -13.74 0.56 -13.66
CA ALA A 37 -12.39 1.07 -13.43
C ALA A 37 -12.39 2.45 -12.78
N GLU A 38 -13.32 3.33 -13.19
CA GLU A 38 -13.46 4.68 -12.63
C GLU A 38 -13.74 4.66 -11.12
N GLU A 39 -14.63 3.78 -10.65
CA GLU A 39 -14.90 3.61 -9.21
C GLU A 39 -13.66 3.14 -8.44
N CYS A 40 -12.89 2.20 -9.01
CA CYS A 40 -11.65 1.74 -8.41
C CYS A 40 -10.61 2.87 -8.29
N ILE A 41 -10.51 3.71 -9.33
CA ILE A 41 -9.61 4.86 -9.36
C ILE A 41 -10.02 5.86 -8.27
N GLU A 42 -11.31 6.23 -8.22
CA GLU A 42 -11.83 7.17 -7.22
C GLU A 42 -11.57 6.68 -5.80
N LYS A 43 -11.86 5.41 -5.50
CA LYS A 43 -11.60 4.80 -4.18
C LYS A 43 -10.10 4.75 -3.86
N GLY A 44 -9.27 4.51 -4.86
CA GLY A 44 -7.81 4.58 -4.73
C GLY A 44 -7.33 5.99 -4.40
N GLU A 45 -7.85 7.01 -5.09
CA GLU A 45 -7.49 8.41 -4.85
C GLU A 45 -7.89 8.86 -3.45
N ILE A 46 -9.09 8.50 -2.98
CA ILE A 46 -9.55 8.83 -1.63
C ILE A 46 -8.61 8.22 -0.59
N ALA A 47 -8.33 6.92 -0.68
CA ALA A 47 -7.44 6.24 0.25
C ALA A 47 -6.01 6.83 0.23
N ALA A 48 -5.51 7.19 -0.95
CA ALA A 48 -4.20 7.84 -1.08
C ALA A 48 -4.18 9.24 -0.45
N ARG A 49 -5.23 10.05 -0.69
CA ARG A 49 -5.36 11.40 -0.11
C ARG A 49 -5.44 11.36 1.40
N GLU A 50 -6.20 10.44 1.97
CA GLU A 50 -6.31 10.23 3.42
C GLU A 50 -4.98 9.81 4.04
N ALA A 51 -4.18 9.01 3.32
CA ALA A 51 -2.87 8.55 3.78
C ALA A 51 -1.72 9.54 3.51
N LEU A 52 -1.95 10.68 2.83
CA LEU A 52 -0.89 11.66 2.54
C LEU A 52 -0.06 12.08 3.76
N PRO A 53 -0.64 12.32 4.96
CA PRO A 53 0.15 12.65 6.15
C PRO A 53 1.12 11.53 6.53
N GLU A 54 0.66 10.28 6.47
CA GLU A 54 1.45 9.10 6.80
C GLU A 54 2.55 8.84 5.77
N ILE A 55 2.23 8.98 4.49
CA ILE A 55 3.19 8.88 3.38
C ILE A 55 4.33 9.87 3.59
N LYS A 56 4.02 11.13 3.93
CA LYS A 56 5.04 12.15 4.21
C LYS A 56 5.93 11.75 5.38
N ARG A 57 5.35 11.27 6.48
CA ARG A 57 6.10 10.81 7.67
C ARG A 57 7.08 9.69 7.30
N VAL A 58 6.62 8.68 6.58
CA VAL A 58 7.46 7.54 6.17
C VAL A 58 8.59 7.99 5.22
N LEU A 59 8.32 8.93 4.31
CA LEU A 59 9.35 9.49 3.42
C LEU A 59 10.41 10.28 4.19
N GLU A 60 10.02 11.07 5.19
CA GLU A 60 10.94 11.79 6.06
C GLU A 60 11.81 10.82 6.89
N GLU A 61 11.20 9.79 7.49
CA GLU A 61 11.92 8.74 8.21
C GLU A 61 12.93 8.00 7.31
N PHE A 62 12.55 7.75 6.05
CA PHE A 62 13.43 7.14 5.06
C PHE A 62 14.61 8.03 4.69
N GLN A 63 14.38 9.34 4.50
CA GLN A 63 15.45 10.31 4.23
C GLN A 63 16.42 10.41 5.39
N TYR A 64 15.91 10.49 6.63
CA TYR A 64 16.74 10.53 7.83
C TYR A 64 17.64 9.29 7.95
N LYS A 65 17.08 8.09 7.80
CA LYS A 65 17.85 6.82 7.84
C LYS A 65 18.91 6.74 6.74
N LYS A 66 18.67 7.39 5.59
CA LYS A 66 19.62 7.44 4.48
C LYS A 66 20.82 8.34 4.82
N GLU A 67 20.57 9.49 5.43
CA GLU A 67 21.62 10.44 5.84
C GLU A 67 22.47 9.86 6.99
N GLU A 68 21.83 9.23 7.99
CA GLU A 68 22.51 8.54 9.09
C GLU A 68 23.44 7.41 8.60
N ARG A 69 22.99 6.60 7.63
CA ARG A 69 23.82 5.55 7.00
C ARG A 69 24.96 6.11 6.15
N ALA A 70 24.82 7.33 5.62
CA ALA A 70 25.87 7.98 4.84
C ALA A 70 26.94 8.62 5.74
N GLU A 71 26.56 9.09 6.93
CA GLU A 71 27.44 9.76 7.89
C GLU A 71 28.27 8.78 8.74
N TYR A 72 27.73 7.60 9.08
CA TYR A 72 28.39 6.59 9.92
C TYR A 72 28.82 5.32 9.15
N GLY A 73 29.32 5.51 7.92
CA GLY A 73 29.68 4.47 6.94
C GLY A 73 29.97 3.05 7.46
N ALA A 74 29.29 2.09 6.84
CA ALA A 74 29.46 0.64 6.98
C ALA A 74 30.88 0.14 6.66
#